data_AF-A0A962CK71-F1
#
_entry.id   AF-A0A962CK71-F1
#
_cell.length_a   1.000
_cell.length_b   1.000
_cell.length_c   1.000
_cell.angle_alpha   90.00
_cell.angle_beta   90.00
_cell.angle_gamma   90.00
#
_symmetry.space_group_name_H-M   'P 1'
#
loop_
_entity.id
_entity.type
_entity.pdbx_description
1 polymer ?
#
loop_
_entity_poly.entity_id
_entity_poly.type
_entity_poly.pdbx_seq_one_letter_code
_entity_poly.pdbx_strand_id
1 'polypeptide(L)' 'HFVDAFDGEHLDASLLLLAELGFVSASDPRYVATVDAIGRELTRSGHLYRYIAPDDFGVPETSFTVCNFWYVDALA' A
#
# COMPACT_ATOMS: atom_id res chain seq x y z
N HIS A 1 -2.70 10.77 3.55
CA HIS A 1 -2.33 9.63 2.69
C HIS A 1 -3.51 9.31 1.79
N PHE A 2 -3.31 8.52 0.73
CA PHE A 2 -4.36 7.99 -0.13
C PHE A 2 -4.96 6.70 0.48
N VAL A 3 -6.12 6.30 -0.02
CA VAL A 3 -6.87 5.11 0.40
C VAL A 3 -7.38 4.36 -0.83
N ASP A 4 -7.86 3.14 -0.64
CA ASP A 4 -8.28 2.19 -1.68
C ASP A 4 -9.37 2.71 -2.63
N ALA A 5 -10.30 3.53 -2.11
CA ALA A 5 -11.41 4.10 -2.86
C ALA A 5 -11.77 5.52 -2.39
N PHE A 6 -12.47 6.27 -3.24
CA PHE A 6 -13.10 7.53 -2.82
C PHE A 6 -14.09 7.26 -1.69
N ASP A 7 -14.07 8.13 -0.68
CA ASP A 7 -14.84 8.00 0.56
C ASP A 7 -14.55 6.72 1.37
N GLY A 8 -13.45 6.02 1.04
CA GLY A 8 -12.95 4.87 1.79
C GLY A 8 -12.01 5.25 2.92
N GLU A 9 -11.67 4.26 3.75
CA GLU A 9 -10.77 4.42 4.90
C GLU A 9 -9.65 3.36 4.93
N HIS A 10 -9.61 2.46 3.95
CA HIS A 10 -8.69 1.33 3.95
C HIS A 10 -7.47 1.57 3.05
N LEU A 11 -6.34 0.95 3.42
CA LEU A 11 -5.13 0.96 2.62
C LEU A 11 -5.10 -0.26 1.69
N ASP A 12 -4.63 -0.05 0.46
CA ASP A 12 -4.25 -1.10 -0.49
C ASP A 12 -2.82 -0.84 -0.98
N ALA A 13 -2.00 -1.88 -1.07
CA ALA A 13 -0.60 -1.80 -1.50
C ALA A 13 -0.43 -1.27 -2.93
N SER A 14 -1.47 -1.34 -3.78
CA SER A 14 -1.46 -0.75 -5.13
C SER A 14 -1.31 0.77 -5.12
N LEU A 15 -1.58 1.45 -4.00
CA LEU A 15 -1.34 2.89 -3.87
C LEU A 15 0.14 3.26 -4.01
N LEU A 16 1.06 2.30 -3.79
CA LEU A 16 2.50 2.47 -4.04
C LEU A 16 2.80 2.71 -5.53
N LEU A 17 1.88 2.37 -6.43
CA LEU A 17 2.06 2.56 -7.87
C LEU A 17 1.69 3.97 -8.35
N LEU A 18 1.09 4.81 -7.49
CA LEU A 18 0.58 6.13 -7.91
C LEU A 18 1.68 7.04 -8.48
N ALA A 19 2.89 6.99 -7.89
CA ALA A 19 4.02 7.78 -8.37
C ALA A 19 4.58 7.23 -9.69
N GLU A 20 4.78 5.91 -9.78
CA GLU A 20 5.27 5.24 -11.01
C GLU A 20 4.35 5.47 -12.20
N LEU A 21 3.03 5.41 -11.97
CA LEU A 21 2.02 5.64 -13.01
C LEU A 21 1.80 7.13 -13.33
N GLY A 22 2.46 8.05 -12.60
CA GLY A 22 2.41 9.48 -12.87
C GLY A 22 1.15 10.20 -12.38
N PHE A 23 0.37 9.61 -11.47
CA PHE A 23 -0.78 10.29 -10.84
C PHE A 23 -0.33 11.41 -9.91
N VAL A 24 0.80 11.23 -9.23
CA VAL A 24 1.41 12.18 -8.30
C VAL A 24 2.92 12.14 -8.40
N SER A 25 3.59 13.19 -7.92
CA SER A 25 5.04 13.16 -7.74
C SER A 25 5.40 12.18 -6.61
N ALA A 26 6.54 11.47 -6.72
CA ALA A 26 7.09 10.67 -5.63
C ALA A 26 7.39 11.50 -4.37
N SER A 27 7.58 12.82 -4.52
CA SER A 27 7.75 13.76 -3.40
C SER A 27 6.44 14.41 -2.92
N ASP A 28 5.27 14.05 -3.46
CA ASP A 28 3.98 14.55 -2.97
C ASP A 28 3.84 14.15 -1.48
N PRO A 29 3.63 15.10 -0.56
CA PRO A 29 3.52 14.79 0.87
C PRO A 29 2.44 13.74 1.19
N ARG A 30 1.37 13.67 0.38
CA ARG A 30 0.31 12.67 0.54
C ARG A 30 0.81 11.29 0.13
N TYR A 31 1.63 11.19 -0.92
CA TYR A 31 2.22 9.93 -1.37
C TYR A 31 3.23 9.41 -0.35
N VAL A 32 4.15 10.26 0.13
CA VAL A 32 5.10 9.90 1.20
C VAL A 32 4.36 9.39 2.44
N ALA A 33 3.33 10.11 2.89
CA ALA A 33 2.50 9.66 4.01
C ALA A 33 1.77 8.33 3.75
N THR A 34 1.53 7.97 2.47
CA THR A 34 0.90 6.70 2.08
C THR A 34 1.90 5.56 2.14
N VAL A 35 3.12 5.75 1.61
CA VAL A 35 4.22 4.79 1.73
C VAL A 35 4.48 4.46 3.20
N ASP A 36 4.58 5.49 4.04
CA ASP A 36 4.78 5.34 5.49
C ASP A 36 3.63 4.58 6.17
N ALA A 37 2.37 4.87 5.80
CA ALA A 37 1.20 4.20 6.37
C ALA A 37 1.14 2.72 5.97
N ILE A 38 1.39 2.41 4.69
CA ILE A 38 1.45 1.05 4.17
C ILE A 38 2.54 0.24 4.90
N GLY A 39 3.73 0.81 5.07
CA GLY A 39 4.83 0.17 5.79
C GLY A 39 4.46 -0.20 7.23
N ARG A 40 3.70 0.65 7.93
CA ARG A 40 3.26 0.39 9.31
C ARG A 40 2.10 -0.60 9.41
N GLU A 41 1.11 -0.49 8.53
CA GLU A 41 -0.20 -1.11 8.72
C GLU A 41 -0.36 -2.41 7.92
N LEU A 42 0.32 -2.52 6.77
CA LEU A 42 0.21 -3.69 5.90
C LEU A 42 1.39 -4.67 6.04
N THR A 43 2.45 -4.32 6.78
CA THR A 43 3.57 -5.23 7.04
C THR A 43 3.28 -6.16 8.21
N ARG A 44 3.42 -7.48 7.99
CA ARG A 44 3.40 -8.48 9.06
C ARG A 44 4.55 -9.47 8.88
N SER A 45 5.35 -9.65 9.93
CA SER A 45 6.50 -10.58 9.92
C SER A 45 7.46 -10.39 8.73
N GLY A 46 7.67 -9.15 8.28
CA GLY A 46 8.55 -8.83 7.15
C GLY A 46 7.92 -8.99 5.76
N HIS A 47 6.62 -9.29 5.68
CA HIS A 47 5.89 -9.41 4.43
C HIS A 47 4.78 -8.36 4.35
N LEU A 48 4.68 -7.67 3.21
CA LEU A 48 3.64 -6.71 2.91
C LEU A 48 2.40 -7.42 2.36
N TYR A 49 1.27 -7.21 3.01
CA TYR A 49 -0.03 -7.67 2.56
C TYR A 49 -0.60 -6.65 1.56
N ARG A 50 -1.45 -7.10 0.65
CA ARG A 50 -2.13 -6.18 -0.26
C ARG A 50 -3.09 -5.26 0.50
N TYR A 51 -3.87 -5.82 1.41
CA TYR A 51 -4.75 -5.12 2.35
C TYR A 51 -4.90 -6.01 3.59
N ILE A 52 -5.47 -5.48 4.67
CA ILE A 52 -5.75 -6.24 5.91
C ILE A 52 -7.24 -6.29 6.25
N ALA A 53 -8.06 -5.54 5.53
CA ALA A 53 -9.52 -5.59 5.67
C ALA A 53 -10.03 -6.96 5.19
N PRO A 54 -11.09 -7.51 5.82
CA PRO A 54 -11.73 -8.72 5.33
C PRO A 54 -12.32 -8.51 3.92
N ASP A 55 -12.18 -9.50 3.05
CA ASP A 55 -12.82 -9.55 1.73
C ASP A 55 -13.75 -10.78 1.62
N ASP A 56 -14.18 -11.11 0.40
CA ASP A 56 -15.03 -12.28 0.11
C ASP A 56 -14.39 -13.63 0.53
N PHE A 57 -13.08 -13.64 0.80
CA PHE A 57 -12.30 -14.78 1.28
C PHE A 57 -11.94 -14.68 2.77
N GLY A 58 -12.38 -13.64 3.47
CA GLY A 58 -12.12 -13.40 4.88
C GLY A 58 -10.92 -12.49 5.13
N VAL A 59 -10.30 -12.61 6.31
CA VAL A 59 -9.10 -11.82 6.64
C VAL A 59 -7.91 -12.38 5.87
N PRO A 60 -7.11 -11.55 5.16
CA PRO A 60 -5.95 -12.02 4.44
C PRO A 60 -4.94 -12.76 5.34
N GLU A 61 -4.60 -13.99 4.97
CA GLU A 61 -3.62 -14.85 5.66
C GLU A 61 -2.28 -14.94 4.91
N THR A 62 -2.24 -14.52 3.63
CA THR A 62 -1.06 -14.61 2.78
C THR A 62 -0.68 -13.25 2.21
N SER A 63 0.61 -12.92 2.26
CA SER A 63 1.17 -11.77 1.56
C SER A 63 1.41 -12.06 0.07
N PHE A 64 1.36 -11.04 -0.78
CA PHE A 64 1.77 -11.17 -2.18
C PHE A 64 3.17 -10.57 -2.36
N THR A 65 4.12 -11.36 -2.85
CA THR A 65 5.53 -10.93 -3.00
C THR A 65 5.69 -9.65 -3.82
N VAL A 66 4.82 -9.43 -4.81
CA VAL A 66 4.85 -8.21 -5.63
C VAL A 66 4.70 -6.93 -4.78
N CYS A 67 3.93 -7.00 -3.69
CA CYS A 67 3.73 -5.86 -2.80
C CYS A 67 5.03 -5.47 -2.07
N ASN A 68 5.88 -6.44 -1.72
CA ASN A 68 7.21 -6.14 -1.18
C ASN A 68 8.08 -5.40 -2.19
N PHE A 69 8.03 -5.80 -3.47
CA PHE A 69 8.80 -5.13 -4.51
C PHE A 69 8.32 -3.70 -4.73
N TRP A 70 7.01 -3.47 -4.85
CA TRP A 70 6.46 -2.12 -4.92
C TRP A 70 6.86 -1.26 -3.72
N TYR A 71 6.93 -1.84 -2.53
CA TYR A 71 7.33 -1.11 -1.34
C TYR A 71 8.82 -0.76 -1.34
N VAL A 72 9.69 -1.68 -1.74
CA VAL A 72 11.12 -1.40 -1.91
C VAL A 72 11.35 -0.32 -2.98
N ASP A 73 10.64 -0.40 -4.10
CA ASP A 73 10.75 0.59 -5.18
C ASP A 73 10.23 1.97 -4.74
N ALA A 74 9.16 2.03 -3.96
CA ALA A 74 8.62 3.27 -3.41
C ALA A 74 9.52 3.94 -2.36
N LEU A 75 10.50 3.22 -1.80
CA LEU A 75 11.48 3.73 -0.83
C LEU A 75 12.79 4.21 -1.49
N ALA A 76 13.00 3.94 -2.78
CA ALA A 76 14.22 4.27 -3.51
C ALA A 76 14.26 5.75 -3.98
#